data_AF-A0A378J2R2-F1
#
_entry.id   AF-A0A378J2R2-F1
#
_cell.length_a   1.000
_cell.length_b   1.000
_cell.length_c   1.000
_cell.angle_alpha   90.00
_cell.angle_beta   90.00
_cell.angle_gamma   90.00
#
_symmetry.space_group_name_H-M   'P 1'
#
loop_
_entity.id
_entity.type
_entity.pdbx_description
1 polymer ?
#
loop_
_entity_poly.entity_id
_entity_poly.type
_entity_poly.pdbx_seq_one_letter_code
_entity_poly.pdbx_strand_id
1 'polypeptide(L)' 'MSTHSIPFSRLVGAVVTGTILSLALLYTSSASAANGCGFGYHMTAFGRCVPNSPGPNATPAPGRPDCWYNGAGQLRCWR' A
#
# COMPACT_ATOMS: atom_id res chain seq x y z
N MET A 1 23.88 37.97 -1.09
CA MET A 1 23.04 36.76 -0.91
C MET A 1 21.92 37.12 0.05
N SER A 2 20.69 37.23 -0.44
CA SER A 2 19.54 37.56 0.40
C SER A 2 19.10 36.30 1.15
N THR A 3 19.40 36.23 2.43
CA THR A 3 18.96 35.14 3.30
C THR A 3 17.48 35.35 3.61
N HIS A 4 16.60 34.66 2.88
CA HIS A 4 15.18 34.65 3.20
C HIS A 4 14.95 33.78 4.45
N SER A 5 14.68 34.43 5.57
CA SER A 5 14.30 33.77 6.82
C SER A 5 12.95 33.08 6.65
N ILE A 6 12.89 31.77 6.90
CA ILE A 6 11.62 31.03 6.92
C ILE A 6 10.88 31.45 8.20
N PRO A 7 9.62 31.92 8.10
CA PRO A 7 8.86 32.27 9.29
C PRO A 7 8.62 31.02 10.13
N PHE A 8 8.79 31.15 11.45
CA PHE A 8 8.66 30.05 12.41
C PHE A 8 7.34 29.27 12.25
N SER A 9 6.25 29.97 11.95
CA SER A 9 4.93 29.36 11.67
C SER A 9 4.93 28.39 10.49
N ARG A 10 5.69 28.66 9.43
CA ARG A 10 5.85 27.73 8.30
C ARG A 10 6.73 26.54 8.65
N LEU A 11 7.77 26.76 9.45
CA LEU A 11 8.62 25.67 9.95
C LEU A 11 7.78 24.71 10.80
N VAL A 12 7.01 25.24 11.76
CA VAL A 12 6.10 24.44 12.61
C VAL A 12 5.05 23.72 11.76
N GLY A 13 4.43 24.40 10.80
CA GLY A 13 3.46 23.77 9.90
C GLY A 13 4.05 22.61 9.10
N ALA A 14 5.28 22.78 8.57
CA ALA A 14 5.98 21.72 7.85
C ALA A 14 6.32 20.53 8.76
N VAL A 15 6.78 20.80 10.00
CA VAL A 15 7.07 19.75 10.99
C VAL A 15 5.80 18.98 11.33
N VAL A 16 4.71 19.66 11.67
CA VAL A 16 3.42 19.01 12.02
C VAL A 16 2.89 18.17 10.85
N THR A 17 2.95 18.69 9.63
CA THR A 17 2.48 17.94 8.45
C THR A 17 3.35 16.72 8.19
N GLY A 18 4.68 16.89 8.32
CA GLY A 18 5.64 15.80 8.17
C GLY A 18 5.47 14.71 9.22
N THR A 19 5.22 15.06 10.49
CA THR A 19 5.01 14.07 11.55
C THR A 19 3.70 13.31 11.38
N ILE A 20 2.60 13.98 11.01
CA ILE A 20 1.32 13.32 10.74
C ILE A 20 1.44 12.33 9.58
N LEU A 21 2.07 12.75 8.47
CA LEU A 21 2.26 11.89 7.31
C LEU A 21 3.13 10.67 7.67
N SER A 22 4.21 10.89 8.40
CA SER A 22 5.10 9.82 8.86
C SER A 22 4.37 8.82 9.75
N LEU A 23 3.55 9.31 10.69
CA LEU A 23 2.77 8.45 11.59
C LEU A 23 1.70 7.66 10.82
N ALA A 24 1.03 8.28 9.84
CA ALA A 24 0.06 7.61 8.99
C ALA A 24 0.69 6.47 8.17
N LEU A 25 1.89 6.70 7.61
CA LEU A 25 2.64 5.69 6.85
C LEU A 25 3.10 4.53 7.73
N LEU A 26 3.47 4.79 8.99
CA LEU A 26 3.90 3.76 9.93
C LEU A 26 2.71 2.98 10.53
N TYR A 27 1.55 3.62 10.68
CA TYR A 27 0.35 2.99 11.23
C TYR A 27 -0.41 2.15 10.21
N THR A 28 -0.35 2.50 8.91
CA THR A 28 -0.99 1.71 7.86
C THR A 28 -0.22 0.42 7.60
N SER A 29 -0.73 -0.69 8.13
CA SER A 29 -0.13 -2.00 7.87
C SER A 29 -0.48 -2.50 6.47
N SER A 30 0.41 -3.29 5.86
CA SER A 30 0.11 -4.01 4.61
C SER A 30 -1.08 -4.97 4.76
N ALA A 31 -1.37 -5.43 5.98
CA ALA A 31 -2.56 -6.19 6.30
C ALA A 31 -3.83 -5.36 6.15
N SER A 32 -3.84 -4.11 6.63
CA SER A 32 -4.95 -3.16 6.43
C SER A 32 -5.26 -2.93 4.95
N ALA A 33 -4.22 -2.85 4.10
CA ALA A 33 -4.36 -2.70 2.65
C ALA A 33 -4.90 -3.95 1.94
N ALA A 34 -4.83 -5.13 2.57
CA ALA A 34 -5.34 -6.40 2.07
C ALA A 34 -6.68 -6.78 2.71
N ASN A 35 -7.52 -5.79 3.04
CA ASN A 35 -8.78 -5.96 3.77
C ASN A 35 -8.59 -6.68 5.13
N GLY A 36 -7.44 -6.50 5.78
CA GLY A 36 -7.08 -7.14 7.05
C GLY A 36 -6.40 -8.49 6.90
N CYS A 37 -6.29 -9.07 5.70
CA CYS A 37 -5.80 -10.44 5.52
C CYS A 37 -4.28 -10.60 5.40
N GLY A 38 -3.53 -9.51 5.27
CA GLY A 38 -2.09 -9.58 5.06
C GLY A 38 -1.68 -9.74 3.60
N PHE A 39 -0.39 -9.54 3.34
CA PHE A 39 0.19 -9.74 2.02
C PHE A 39 0.00 -11.20 1.57
N GLY A 40 -0.39 -11.38 0.31
CA GLY A 40 -0.62 -12.67 -0.31
C GLY A 40 -2.01 -13.27 -0.11
N TYR A 41 -2.88 -12.61 0.66
CA TYR A 41 -4.26 -13.03 0.92
C TYR A 41 -5.26 -11.94 0.54
N HIS A 42 -6.51 -12.32 0.33
CA HIS A 42 -7.63 -11.40 0.20
C HIS A 42 -8.83 -11.88 1.02
N MET A 43 -9.68 -10.94 1.42
CA MET A 43 -10.91 -11.24 2.13
C MET A 43 -12.01 -11.62 1.14
N THR A 44 -12.65 -12.77 1.34
CA THR A 44 -13.86 -13.13 0.59
C THR A 44 -15.04 -12.29 1.03
N ALA A 45 -16.13 -12.31 0.26
CA ALA A 45 -17.39 -11.66 0.63
C ALA A 45 -17.94 -12.12 2.00
N PHE A 46 -17.54 -13.30 2.48
CA PHE A 46 -17.93 -13.87 3.77
C PHE A 46 -16.93 -13.59 4.90
N GLY A 47 -15.95 -12.70 4.69
CA GLY A 47 -14.98 -12.31 5.71
C GLY A 47 -13.83 -13.31 5.92
N ARG A 48 -13.67 -14.31 5.04
CA ARG A 48 -12.58 -15.30 5.16
C ARG A 48 -11.34 -14.85 4.39
N CYS A 49 -10.18 -14.89 5.02
CA CYS A 49 -8.90 -14.69 4.34
C CYS A 49 -8.50 -15.94 3.57
N VAL A 50 -8.29 -15.81 2.26
CA VAL A 50 -7.85 -16.90 1.38
C VAL A 50 -6.68 -16.45 0.52
N PRO A 51 -5.80 -17.37 0.07
CA PRO A 51 -4.69 -17.03 -0.80
C PRO A 51 -5.16 -16.26 -2.02
N ASN A 52 -4.39 -15.24 -2.41
CA ASN A 52 -4.67 -14.41 -3.57
C ASN A 52 -4.24 -15.12 -4.89
N SER A 53 -4.81 -16.31 -5.10
CA SER A 53 -4.58 -17.14 -6.27
C SER A 53 -5.18 -16.49 -7.53
N PRO A 54 -4.57 -16.67 -8.72
CA PRO A 54 -5.10 -16.14 -9.96
C PRO A 54 -6.53 -16.60 -10.25
N GLY A 55 -7.42 -15.63 -10.50
CA GLY A 55 -8.79 -15.90 -10.93
C GLY A 55 -8.92 -16.08 -12.44
N PRO A 56 -10.15 -16.27 -12.95
CA PRO A 56 -10.43 -16.24 -14.38
C PRO A 56 -9.98 -14.91 -14.98
N ASN A 57 -9.27 -14.93 -16.11
CA ASN A 57 -8.65 -13.78 -16.77
C ASN A 57 -7.39 -13.21 -16.08
N ALA A 58 -6.76 -13.95 -15.17
CA ALA A 58 -5.45 -13.59 -14.67
C ALA A 58 -4.35 -13.96 -15.68
N THR A 59 -3.38 -13.06 -15.87
CA THR A 59 -2.20 -13.31 -16.71
C THR A 59 -0.98 -13.51 -15.83
N PRO A 60 -0.16 -14.56 -16.01
CA PRO A 60 1.05 -14.75 -15.21
C PRO A 60 2.02 -13.57 -15.37
N ALA A 61 2.67 -13.15 -14.28
CA ALA A 61 3.66 -12.09 -14.33
C ALA A 61 5.02 -12.66 -14.80
N PRO A 62 5.62 -12.14 -15.90
CA PRO A 62 6.91 -12.64 -16.39
C PRO A 62 8.01 -12.55 -15.33
N GLY A 63 8.73 -13.66 -15.10
CA GLY A 63 9.83 -13.74 -14.14
C GLY A 63 9.42 -13.74 -12.66
N ARG A 64 8.11 -13.83 -12.35
CA ARG A 64 7.60 -13.87 -10.96
C ARG A 64 6.57 -15.00 -10.80
N PRO A 65 6.99 -16.21 -10.38
CA PRO A 65 6.12 -17.38 -10.34
C PRO A 65 4.94 -17.24 -9.37
N ASP A 66 5.12 -16.46 -8.30
CA ASP A 66 4.09 -16.22 -7.29
C ASP A 66 3.23 -14.97 -7.57
N CYS A 67 3.29 -14.42 -8.80
CA CYS A 67 2.57 -13.20 -9.16
C CYS A 67 1.80 -13.31 -10.50
N TRP A 68 0.76 -12.50 -10.61
CA TRP A 68 -0.14 -12.42 -11.76
C TRP A 68 -0.70 -11.01 -11.92
N TYR A 69 -1.24 -10.69 -13.09
CA TYR A 69 -1.96 -9.46 -13.39
C TYR A 69 -3.45 -9.76 -13.44
N ASN A 70 -4.26 -8.99 -12.72
CA ASN A 70 -5.72 -9.10 -12.79
C ASN A 70 -6.29 -8.44 -14.06
N GLY A 71 -7.60 -8.57 -14.27
CA GLY A 71 -8.28 -7.95 -15.43
C GLY A 71 -8.20 -6.42 -15.48
N ALA A 72 -7.79 -5.76 -14.39
CA ALA A 72 -7.51 -4.33 -14.34
C ALA A 72 -6.02 -3.99 -14.56
N GLY A 73 -5.17 -4.98 -14.89
CA GLY A 73 -3.73 -4.80 -15.10
C GLY A 73 -2.91 -4.60 -13.82
N GLN A 74 -3.50 -4.84 -12.64
CA GLN A 74 -2.81 -4.69 -11.37
C GLN A 74 -1.99 -5.93 -11.04
N LEU A 75 -0.73 -5.74 -10.64
CA LEU A 75 0.12 -6.82 -10.16
C LEU A 75 -0.37 -7.32 -8.79
N ARG A 76 -0.52 -8.63 -8.68
CA ARG A 76 -1.05 -9.37 -7.54
C ARG A 76 -0.07 -10.51 -7.24
N CYS A 77 0.29 -10.69 -5.98
CA CYS A 77 1.17 -11.79 -5.56
C CYS A 77 0.52 -12.55 -4.40
N TRP A 78 0.92 -13.79 -4.20
CA TRP A 78 0.37 -14.68 -3.16
C TRP A 78 1.43 -15.37 -2.30
N ARG A 79 2.71 -14.97 -2.46
CA ARG A 79 3.86 -15.37 -1.65
C ARG A 79 4.83 -14.20 -1.51
#